data_AF-Q0FH45-F1
#
_entry.id   AF-Q0FH45-F1
#
_cell.length_a   1.000
_cell.length_b   1.000
_cell.length_c   1.000
_cell.angle_alpha   90.00
_cell.angle_beta   90.00
_cell.angle_gamma   90.00
#
_symmetry.space_group_name_H-M   'P 1'
#
loop_
_entity.id
_entity.type
_entity.pdbx_description
1 polymer ?
#
loop_
_entity_poly.entity_id
_entity_poly.type
_entity_poly.pdbx_seq_one_letter_code
_entity_poly.pdbx_strand_id
1 'polypeptide(L)'
;VAYWVPEDPARAGDALEFSYRLHWGMTPPGDRGEELGQVLRTRTGEGGVSGVEKETDERKFVVDFSGGLLRNLSPDAEVVPEITVQQGSVTQTSLSRISGTDIWRLVIDVEGETRSAVELRASLKGYGRTLTETWLYQWIKQ
;
A
#
# COMPACT_ATOMS: atom_id res chain seq x y z
N VAL A 1 -7.62 -9.10 14.82
CA VAL A 1 -8.39 -10.28 14.37
C VAL A 1 -8.90 -9.97 12.97
N ALA A 2 -8.93 -10.94 12.06
CA ALA A 2 -9.51 -10.79 10.72
C ALA A 2 -10.57 -11.88 10.50
N TYR A 3 -11.75 -11.49 10.05
CA TYR A 3 -12.88 -12.37 9.78
C TYR A 3 -13.85 -11.65 8.84
N TRP A 4 -14.67 -12.41 8.11
CA TRP A 4 -15.76 -11.86 7.32
C TRP A 4 -17.03 -11.78 8.19
N VAL A 5 -17.79 -10.71 8.01
CA VAL A 5 -19.08 -10.48 8.67
C VAL A 5 -20.13 -10.28 7.57
N PRO A 6 -21.24 -11.03 7.57
CA PRO A 6 -22.34 -10.76 6.66
C PRO A 6 -22.91 -9.36 6.90
N GLU A 7 -23.41 -8.72 5.84
CA GLU A 7 -24.08 -7.42 5.96
C GLU A 7 -25.36 -7.54 6.80
N ASP A 8 -26.13 -8.61 6.59
CA ASP A 8 -27.35 -8.87 7.36
C ASP A 8 -27.04 -9.51 8.73
N PRO A 9 -27.70 -9.05 9.81
CA PRO A 9 -27.52 -9.64 11.13
C PRO A 9 -28.14 -11.04 11.20
N ALA A 10 -27.42 -11.98 11.82
CA ALA A 10 -27.97 -13.29 12.16
C ALA A 10 -29.03 -13.15 13.28
N ARG A 11 -30.23 -13.66 13.04
CA ARG A 11 -31.37 -13.61 13.97
C ARG A 11 -31.63 -14.97 14.60
N ALA A 12 -32.33 -14.96 15.75
CA ALA A 12 -32.74 -16.18 16.41
C ALA A 12 -33.64 -17.01 15.48
N GLY A 13 -33.23 -18.25 15.21
CA GLY A 13 -33.95 -19.17 14.32
C GLY A 13 -33.38 -19.25 12.90
N ASP A 14 -32.42 -18.40 12.53
CA ASP A 14 -31.78 -18.46 11.21
C ASP A 14 -30.86 -19.69 11.09
N ALA A 15 -30.82 -20.25 9.88
CA ALA A 15 -29.83 -21.23 9.48
C ALA A 15 -28.92 -20.62 8.41
N LEU A 16 -27.65 -20.43 8.74
CA LEU A 16 -26.62 -19.91 7.82
C LEU A 16 -25.58 -21.00 7.58
N GLU A 17 -25.32 -21.31 6.32
CA GLU A 17 -24.30 -22.28 5.92
C GLU A 17 -23.11 -21.56 5.29
N PHE A 18 -21.90 -21.86 5.79
CA PHE A 18 -20.65 -21.34 5.26
C PHE A 18 -19.70 -22.50 4.99
N SER A 19 -19.17 -22.56 3.76
CA SER A 19 -18.15 -23.54 3.37
C SER A 19 -16.97 -22.79 2.78
N TYR A 20 -15.78 -23.02 3.34
CA TYR A 20 -14.55 -22.34 2.93
C TYR A 20 -13.35 -23.28 3.03
N ARG A 21 -12.30 -22.96 2.27
CA ARG A 21 -11.01 -23.64 2.32
C ARG A 21 -9.94 -22.68 2.78
N LEU A 22 -9.10 -23.15 3.69
CA LEU A 22 -8.00 -22.41 4.26
C LEU A 22 -6.67 -22.99 3.77
N HIS A 23 -5.78 -22.13 3.27
CA HIS A 23 -4.49 -22.53 2.69
C HIS A 23 -3.33 -21.91 3.47
N TRP A 24 -2.54 -22.72 4.17
CA TRP A 24 -1.43 -22.26 5.00
C TRP A 24 -0.08 -22.41 4.30
N GLY A 25 0.77 -21.38 4.42
CA GLY A 25 2.10 -21.36 3.83
C GLY A 25 2.56 -19.95 3.53
N MET A 26 3.77 -19.82 2.99
CA MET A 26 4.33 -18.52 2.58
C MET A 26 3.83 -18.05 1.21
N THR A 27 3.40 -19.00 0.37
CA THR A 27 2.88 -18.79 -0.99
C THR A 27 1.72 -19.76 -1.30
N PRO A 28 0.60 -19.70 -0.56
CA PRO A 28 -0.55 -20.56 -0.84
C PRO A 28 -1.20 -20.21 -2.19
N PRO A 29 -1.84 -21.17 -2.88
CA PRO A 29 -2.55 -20.89 -4.13
C PRO A 29 -3.60 -19.78 -3.95
N GLY A 30 -3.57 -18.78 -4.84
CA GLY A 30 -4.50 -17.64 -4.79
C GLY A 30 -4.19 -16.61 -3.70
N ASP A 31 -3.02 -16.68 -3.06
CA ASP A 31 -2.60 -15.67 -2.09
C ASP A 31 -2.43 -14.28 -2.72
N ARG A 32 -2.11 -14.24 -4.01
CA ARG A 32 -1.82 -13.04 -4.80
C ARG A 32 -2.25 -13.20 -6.26
N GLY A 33 -2.58 -12.07 -6.90
CA GLY A 33 -2.72 -12.01 -8.36
C GLY A 33 -1.34 -12.07 -9.04
N GLU A 34 -1.17 -12.95 -10.02
CA GLU A 34 0.11 -13.12 -10.73
C GLU A 34 0.45 -11.93 -11.65
N GLU A 35 -0.57 -11.19 -12.10
CA GLU A 35 -0.41 -10.09 -13.07
C GLU A 35 -0.01 -8.77 -12.43
N LEU A 36 -0.38 -8.54 -11.17
CA LEU A 36 -0.13 -7.30 -10.44
C LEU A 36 1.20 -7.38 -9.68
N GLY A 37 1.94 -6.27 -9.68
CA GLY A 37 3.01 -6.04 -8.72
C GLY A 37 2.47 -5.97 -7.30
N GLN A 38 3.27 -6.37 -6.34
CA GLN A 38 2.91 -6.54 -4.94
C GLN A 38 3.79 -5.69 -4.06
N VAL A 39 3.26 -5.29 -2.92
CA VAL A 39 4.04 -4.65 -1.86
C VAL A 39 4.98 -5.69 -1.28
N LEU A 40 6.28 -5.51 -1.54
CA LEU A 40 7.33 -6.34 -0.97
C LEU A 40 7.58 -5.97 0.50
N ARG A 41 7.53 -4.67 0.81
CA ARG A 41 7.72 -4.14 2.16
C ARG A 41 7.27 -2.69 2.28
N THR A 42 6.92 -2.33 3.51
CA THR A 42 6.68 -0.95 3.93
C THR A 42 7.67 -0.58 5.01
N ARG A 43 8.28 0.59 4.92
CA ARG A 43 9.08 1.21 5.99
C ARG A 43 8.48 2.57 6.32
N THR A 44 8.61 2.94 7.58
CA THR A 44 8.07 4.20 8.13
C THR A 44 9.17 4.89 8.95
N GLY A 45 9.19 6.22 8.92
CA GLY A 45 10.16 7.02 9.64
C GLY A 45 9.71 8.47 9.81
N GLU A 46 10.57 9.31 10.35
CA GLU A 46 10.34 10.76 10.36
C GLU A 46 10.32 11.32 8.93
N GLY A 47 9.40 12.25 8.67
CA GLY A 47 9.26 12.95 7.39
C GLY A 47 10.40 13.91 7.09
N GLY A 48 10.32 14.61 5.96
CA GLY A 48 11.25 15.67 5.60
C GLY A 48 12.52 15.20 4.88
N VAL A 49 13.42 16.16 4.65
CA VAL A 49 14.63 16.00 3.86
C VAL A 49 15.75 15.43 4.73
N SER A 50 16.35 14.33 4.27
CA SER A 50 17.46 13.68 4.96
C SER A 50 18.65 14.62 5.13
N GLY A 51 19.25 14.61 6.34
CA GLY A 51 20.44 15.41 6.65
C GLY A 51 20.15 16.87 7.02
N VAL A 52 18.88 17.27 7.11
CA VAL A 52 18.48 18.57 7.64
C VAL A 52 17.99 18.38 9.07
N GLU A 53 18.66 19.01 10.05
CA GLU A 53 18.12 19.14 11.41
C GLU A 53 16.95 20.13 11.38
N LYS A 54 15.76 19.60 11.12
CA LYS A 54 14.52 20.35 11.21
C LYS A 54 13.48 19.46 11.87
N GLU A 55 12.87 19.96 12.93
CA GLU A 55 11.68 19.32 13.50
C GLU A 55 10.58 19.31 12.43
N THR A 56 10.04 18.13 12.18
CA THR A 56 8.97 17.92 11.22
C THR A 56 7.89 17.08 11.84
N ASP A 57 6.67 17.49 11.54
CA ASP A 57 5.43 16.87 11.98
C ASP A 57 4.91 15.86 10.95
N GLU A 58 5.70 15.62 9.91
CA GLU A 58 5.42 14.72 8.79
C GLU A 58 5.87 13.29 9.10
N ARG A 59 5.19 12.32 8.48
CA ARG A 59 5.53 10.91 8.50
C ARG A 59 5.96 10.44 7.11
N LYS A 60 7.14 9.83 7.03
CA LYS A 60 7.64 9.22 5.79
C LYS A 60 7.19 7.77 5.67
N PHE A 61 6.71 7.40 4.50
CA PHE A 61 6.48 6.02 4.09
C PHE A 61 7.32 5.68 2.87
N VAL A 62 8.00 4.53 2.93
CA VAL A 62 8.75 3.96 1.81
C VAL A 62 8.13 2.61 1.49
N VAL A 63 7.47 2.51 0.34
CA VAL A 63 6.75 1.33 -0.12
C VAL A 63 7.46 0.77 -1.35
N ASP A 64 7.99 -0.45 -1.22
CA ASP A 64 8.66 -1.14 -2.32
C ASP A 64 7.66 -2.11 -2.97
N PHE A 65 7.48 -1.98 -4.29
CA PHE A 65 6.68 -2.85 -5.13
C PHE A 65 7.57 -3.70 -6.05
N SER A 66 7.20 -4.96 -6.26
CA SER A 66 7.83 -5.87 -7.26
C SER A 66 6.83 -6.95 -7.67
N GLY A 67 7.06 -7.66 -8.77
CA GLY A 67 6.11 -8.67 -9.27
C GLY A 67 5.28 -8.19 -10.46
N GLY A 68 4.49 -9.11 -11.01
CA GLY A 68 3.61 -8.86 -12.14
C GLY A 68 4.31 -8.16 -13.30
N LEU A 69 3.58 -7.23 -13.93
CA LEU A 69 4.08 -6.47 -15.08
C LEU A 69 5.27 -5.56 -14.76
N LEU A 70 5.46 -5.13 -13.50
CA LEU A 70 6.56 -4.22 -13.13
C LEU A 70 7.94 -4.81 -13.42
N ARG A 71 8.09 -6.15 -13.35
CA ARG A 71 9.39 -6.82 -13.55
C ARG A 71 9.98 -6.58 -14.93
N ASN A 72 9.10 -6.38 -15.93
CA ASN A 72 9.48 -6.25 -17.33
C ASN A 72 9.63 -4.79 -17.79
N LEU A 73 9.37 -3.83 -16.90
CA LEU A 73 9.44 -2.41 -17.23
C LEU A 73 10.87 -1.89 -17.11
N SER A 74 11.27 -1.06 -18.08
CA SER A 74 12.52 -0.31 -18.03
C SER A 74 12.48 0.73 -16.90
N PRO A 75 13.65 1.21 -16.42
CA PRO A 75 13.70 2.32 -15.47
C PRO A 75 12.99 3.60 -15.96
N ASP A 76 12.98 3.81 -17.28
CA ASP A 76 12.36 4.98 -17.93
C ASP A 76 10.89 4.76 -18.31
N ALA A 77 10.29 3.65 -17.88
CA ALA A 77 8.88 3.37 -18.14
C ALA A 77 7.98 4.43 -17.48
N GLU A 78 6.95 4.87 -18.19
CA GLU A 78 5.95 5.81 -17.67
C GLU A 78 5.05 5.13 -16.64
N VAL A 79 5.55 5.08 -15.41
CA VAL A 79 4.82 4.59 -14.24
C VAL A 79 4.61 5.77 -13.30
N VAL A 80 3.37 5.94 -12.84
CA VAL A 80 2.98 7.01 -11.92
C VAL A 80 2.27 6.42 -10.71
N PRO A 81 2.47 6.99 -9.51
CA PRO A 81 1.71 6.58 -8.34
C PRO A 81 0.33 7.25 -8.35
N GLU A 82 -0.72 6.48 -8.08
CA GLU A 82 -2.01 7.00 -7.69
C GLU A 82 -2.12 6.91 -6.17
N ILE A 83 -2.21 8.06 -5.50
CA ILE A 83 -2.20 8.17 -4.04
C ILE A 83 -3.48 8.86 -3.58
N THR A 84 -4.09 8.32 -2.53
CA THR A 84 -5.22 8.95 -1.83
C THR A 84 -4.90 9.00 -0.36
N VAL A 85 -5.14 10.17 0.26
CA VAL A 85 -4.99 10.39 1.69
C VAL A 85 -6.27 10.97 2.23
N GLN A 86 -6.78 10.41 3.33
CA GLN A 86 -7.89 10.98 4.10
C GLN A 86 -7.36 11.48 5.44
N GLN A 87 -7.91 12.60 5.93
CA GLN A 87 -7.48 13.27 7.17
C GLN A 87 -5.99 13.67 7.18
N GLY A 88 -5.44 13.96 6.00
CA GLY A 88 -4.05 14.39 5.83
C GLY A 88 -3.75 14.75 4.37
N SER A 89 -2.50 15.14 4.11
CA SER A 89 -2.01 15.55 2.79
C SER A 89 -0.62 14.97 2.52
N VAL A 90 -0.34 14.66 1.25
CA VAL A 90 1.00 14.32 0.80
C VAL A 90 1.80 15.60 0.64
N THR A 91 2.91 15.74 1.36
CA THR A 91 3.81 16.90 1.27
C THR A 91 4.92 16.66 0.25
N GLN A 92 5.40 15.41 0.15
CA GLN A 92 6.40 15.00 -0.83
C GLN A 92 6.05 13.64 -1.43
N THR A 93 6.34 13.46 -2.71
CA THR A 93 6.23 12.16 -3.38
C THR A 93 7.39 11.95 -4.33
N SER A 94 7.91 10.74 -4.37
CA SER A 94 8.82 10.29 -5.42
C SER A 94 8.58 8.82 -5.72
N LEU A 95 8.67 8.48 -7.00
CA LEU A 95 8.62 7.10 -7.48
C LEU A 95 9.86 6.87 -8.34
N SER A 96 10.60 5.79 -8.04
CA SER A 96 11.76 5.41 -8.84
C SER A 96 12.00 3.91 -8.80
N ARG A 97 12.53 3.37 -9.89
CA ARG A 97 13.02 1.99 -9.93
C ARG A 97 14.40 1.93 -9.27
N ILE A 98 14.61 0.98 -8.36
CA ILE A 98 15.91 0.77 -7.72
C ILE A 98 16.86 0.16 -8.75
N SER A 99 17.98 0.85 -9.00
CA SER A 99 18.99 0.43 -9.98
C SER A 99 19.46 -1.01 -9.75
N GLY A 100 19.58 -1.78 -10.83
CA GLY A 100 20.00 -3.18 -10.79
C GLY A 100 18.95 -4.16 -10.26
N THR A 101 17.73 -3.72 -9.95
CA THR A 101 16.64 -4.58 -9.43
C THR A 101 15.35 -4.37 -10.22
N ASP A 102 14.33 -5.19 -9.96
CA ASP A 102 12.97 -5.01 -10.49
C ASP A 102 12.03 -4.26 -9.52
N ILE A 103 12.59 -3.65 -8.46
CA ILE A 103 11.83 -3.02 -7.40
C ILE A 103 11.53 -1.56 -7.76
N TRP A 104 10.26 -1.20 -7.68
CA TRP A 104 9.79 0.18 -7.75
C TRP A 104 9.53 0.71 -6.35
N ARG A 105 10.18 1.81 -5.98
CA ARG A 105 10.05 2.43 -4.66
C ARG A 105 9.23 3.70 -4.76
N LEU A 106 8.10 3.69 -4.06
CA LEU A 106 7.34 4.88 -3.75
C LEU A 106 7.81 5.43 -2.39
N VAL A 107 8.19 6.69 -2.35
CA VAL A 107 8.41 7.45 -1.12
C VAL A 107 7.35 8.53 -1.04
N ILE A 108 6.65 8.61 0.08
CA ILE A 108 5.72 9.70 0.37
C ILE A 108 6.01 10.26 1.76
N ASP A 109 5.96 11.58 1.87
CA ASP A 109 5.84 12.26 3.16
C ASP A 109 4.42 12.76 3.31
N VAL A 110 3.87 12.57 4.51
CA VAL A 110 2.47 12.83 4.80
C VAL A 110 2.37 13.63 6.09
N GLU A 111 1.57 14.68 6.05
CA GLU A 111 1.15 15.41 7.24
C GLU A 111 -0.31 15.07 7.57
N GLY A 112 -0.66 15.21 8.85
CA GLY A 112 -2.01 14.99 9.34
C GLY A 112 -2.23 15.69 10.68
N GLU A 113 -3.49 15.77 11.11
CA GLU A 113 -3.84 16.37 12.39
C GLU A 113 -3.52 15.42 13.55
N THR A 114 -3.08 15.97 14.68
CA THR A 114 -2.79 15.20 15.89
C THR A 114 -4.03 14.44 16.37
N ARG A 115 -3.87 13.17 16.76
CA ARG A 115 -4.94 12.23 17.17
C ARG A 115 -5.96 11.90 16.08
N SER A 116 -5.73 12.28 14.83
CA SER A 116 -6.53 11.80 13.70
C SER A 116 -5.98 10.48 13.15
N ALA A 117 -6.88 9.63 12.68
CA ALA A 117 -6.53 8.45 11.89
C ALA A 117 -6.39 8.88 10.43
N VAL A 118 -5.15 8.95 9.95
CA VAL A 118 -4.82 9.21 8.55
C VAL A 118 -4.91 7.89 7.78
N GLU A 119 -5.78 7.84 6.77
CA GLU A 119 -5.91 6.67 5.89
C GLU A 119 -5.20 6.92 4.57
N LEU A 120 -4.36 5.97 4.18
CA LEU A 120 -3.48 6.06 3.01
C LEU A 120 -3.80 4.92 2.06
N ARG A 121 -3.93 5.25 0.77
CA ARG A 121 -4.04 4.28 -0.31
C ARG A 121 -3.03 4.64 -1.40
N ALA A 122 -2.30 3.66 -1.90
CA ALA A 122 -1.41 3.87 -3.04
C ALA A 122 -1.41 2.67 -3.99
N SER A 123 -1.34 2.94 -5.29
CA SER A 123 -1.05 1.92 -6.32
C SER A 123 -0.23 2.54 -7.44
N LEU A 124 0.45 1.72 -8.23
CA LEU A 124 1.18 2.20 -9.41
C LEU A 124 0.34 1.97 -10.67
N LYS A 125 0.29 2.98 -11.54
CA LYS A 125 -0.39 2.94 -12.83
C LYS A 125 0.59 3.22 -13.97
N GLY A 126 0.30 2.69 -15.13
CA GLY A 126 1.05 2.96 -16.36
C GLY A 126 0.36 2.33 -17.55
N TYR A 127 0.53 2.94 -18.74
CA TYR A 127 -0.03 2.42 -19.98
C TYR A 127 -1.56 2.16 -19.91
N GLY A 128 -2.30 3.05 -19.24
CA GLY A 128 -3.76 2.96 -19.13
C GLY A 128 -4.30 1.90 -18.17
N ARG A 129 -3.47 1.28 -17.32
CA ARG A 129 -3.89 0.24 -16.37
C ARG A 129 -3.19 0.35 -15.02
N THR A 130 -3.79 -0.29 -14.02
CA THR A 130 -3.17 -0.51 -12.70
C THR A 130 -2.14 -1.64 -12.81
N LEU A 131 -0.94 -1.38 -12.27
CA LEU A 131 0.21 -2.27 -12.35
C LEU A 131 0.49 -3.01 -11.04
N THR A 132 -0.09 -2.56 -9.92
CA THR A 132 0.11 -3.16 -8.60
C THR A 132 -1.19 -3.42 -7.87
N GLU A 133 -1.14 -4.23 -6.83
CA GLU A 133 -2.14 -4.17 -5.77
C GLU A 133 -2.21 -2.76 -5.13
N THR A 134 -3.28 -2.51 -4.39
CA THR A 134 -3.42 -1.28 -3.61
C THR A 134 -2.81 -1.48 -2.23
N TRP A 135 -1.75 -0.74 -1.94
CA TRP A 135 -1.23 -0.60 -0.59
C TRP A 135 -2.23 0.22 0.23
N LEU A 136 -2.70 -0.33 1.35
CA LEU A 136 -3.57 0.33 2.32
C LEU A 136 -2.83 0.45 3.64
N TYR A 137 -2.85 1.65 4.24
CA TYR A 137 -2.20 1.89 5.52
C TYR A 137 -2.99 2.88 6.35
N GLN A 138 -3.04 2.66 7.66
CA GLN A 138 -3.64 3.59 8.61
C GLN A 138 -2.56 4.06 9.58
N TRP A 139 -2.39 5.37 9.70
CA TRP A 139 -1.44 5.99 10.61
C TRP A 139 -2.17 6.91 11.58
N ILE A 140 -1.97 6.70 12.88
CA ILE A 140 -2.45 7.61 13.91
C ILE A 140 -1.30 8.53 14.29
N LYS A 141 -1.47 9.83 14.07
CA LYS A 141 -0.51 10.83 14.55
C LYS A 141 -0.67 10.95 16.07
N GLN A 142 0.43 10.72 16.79
CA GLN A 142 0.47 10.83 18.25
C GLN A 142 0.45 12.30 18.69
#